data_AF-A0A9R1QEF4-F1
#
_entry.id   AF-A0A9R1QEF4-F1
#
_cell.length_a   1.000
_cell.length_b   1.000
_cell.length_c   1.000
_cell.angle_alpha   90.00
_cell.angle_beta   90.00
_cell.angle_gamma   90.00
#
_symmetry.space_group_name_H-M   'P 1'
#
loop_
_entity.id
_entity.type
_entity.pdbx_description
1 polymer ?
#
loop_
_entity_poly.entity_id
_entity_poly.type
_entity_poly.pdbx_seq_one_letter_code
_entity_poly.pdbx_strand_id
1 'polypeptide(L)'
;MLYGMQDVAYDMSTAPKDCRLSGWYQGTHTETPPNHAAEMYALTEFTYDLAKNNIQTFDITAPDVGVVNMVRLDFTSNHGSSVLTCIYRIRVHGHEPVTPVIASPLP
;
A
#
# COMPACT_ATOMS: atom_id res chain seq x y z
N MET A 1 -6.20 3.04 36.41
CA MET A 1 -6.62 2.49 35.10
C MET A 1 -6.52 3.60 34.06
N LEU A 2 -6.16 3.23 32.83
CA LEU A 2 -5.49 4.05 31.83
C LEU A 2 -6.31 5.25 31.31
N TYR A 3 -5.72 6.45 31.39
CA TYR A 3 -6.01 7.58 30.49
C TYR A 3 -4.82 7.68 29.53
N GLY A 4 -4.99 7.24 28.29
CA GLY A 4 -3.96 7.37 27.26
C GLY A 4 -4.36 6.60 26.01
N MET A 5 -4.82 7.34 25.00
CA MET A 5 -4.93 7.00 23.55
C MET A 5 -5.92 7.91 22.79
N GLN A 6 -6.57 8.89 23.43
CA GLN A 6 -7.45 9.87 22.77
C GLN A 6 -6.68 11.13 22.35
N ASP A 7 -5.81 11.06 21.33
CA ASP A 7 -5.20 12.31 20.81
C ASP A 7 -4.76 12.29 19.35
N VAL A 8 -5.47 11.54 18.49
CA VAL A 8 -5.16 11.50 17.04
C VAL A 8 -6.40 11.67 16.18
N ALA A 9 -7.54 11.14 16.61
CA ALA A 9 -8.83 11.32 15.94
C ALA A 9 -9.94 11.54 16.97
N TYR A 10 -11.02 12.20 16.53
CA TYR A 10 -12.23 12.38 17.33
C TYR A 10 -12.95 11.05 17.61
N ASP A 11 -12.96 10.14 16.64
CA ASP A 11 -13.54 8.80 16.77
C ASP A 11 -12.63 7.74 16.12
N MET A 12 -11.91 7.00 16.95
CA MET A 12 -10.98 5.95 16.51
C MET A 12 -11.70 4.69 16.00
N SER A 13 -13.00 4.51 16.25
CA SER A 13 -13.77 3.37 15.71
C SER A 13 -13.88 3.40 14.18
N THR A 14 -13.68 4.57 13.59
CA THR A 14 -13.68 4.82 12.15
C THR A 14 -12.35 4.46 11.49
N ALA A 15 -11.28 4.22 12.26
CA ALA A 15 -10.00 3.87 11.70
C ALA A 15 -10.10 2.53 10.94
N PRO A 16 -9.36 2.36 9.83
CA PRO A 16 -9.29 1.08 9.14
C PRO A 16 -8.72 0.02 10.08
N LYS A 17 -9.14 -1.23 9.90
CA LYS A 17 -8.63 -2.36 10.67
C LYS A 17 -7.96 -3.34 9.73
N ASP A 18 -8.72 -4.24 9.12
CA ASP A 18 -8.17 -5.26 8.23
C ASP A 18 -8.06 -4.67 6.81
N CYS A 19 -6.85 -4.76 6.25
CA CYS A 19 -6.48 -4.11 5.00
C CYS A 19 -5.78 -5.12 4.07
N ARG A 20 -6.03 -4.99 2.76
CA ARG A 20 -5.29 -5.70 1.72
C ARG A 20 -4.69 -4.73 0.73
N LEU A 21 -3.38 -4.83 0.52
CA LEU A 21 -2.65 -4.08 -0.49
C LEU A 21 -2.40 -4.95 -1.70
N SER A 22 -2.76 -4.42 -2.87
CA SER A 22 -2.49 -5.02 -4.16
C SER A 22 -1.80 -4.02 -5.08
N GLY A 23 -1.08 -4.51 -6.08
CA GLY A 23 -0.38 -3.66 -7.03
C GLY A 23 -0.22 -4.31 -8.41
N TRP A 24 -0.02 -3.46 -9.41
CA TRP A 24 0.26 -3.88 -10.78
C TRP A 24 1.10 -2.82 -11.49
N TYR A 25 1.69 -3.22 -12.61
CA TYR A 25 2.27 -2.30 -13.57
C TYR A 25 1.22 -1.91 -14.61
N GLN A 26 0.96 -0.61 -14.75
CA GLN A 26 0.15 -0.04 -15.82
C GLN A 26 1.06 0.79 -16.73
N GLY A 27 1.49 0.18 -17.84
CA GLY A 27 2.31 0.85 -18.85
C GLY A 27 1.52 1.90 -19.66
N THR A 28 2.25 2.77 -20.37
CA THR A 28 1.64 3.69 -21.34
C THR A 28 1.24 2.94 -22.62
N HIS A 29 0.20 3.40 -23.31
CA HIS A 29 -0.39 2.76 -24.52
C HIS A 29 0.61 2.47 -25.67
N THR A 30 1.82 3.05 -25.63
CA THR A 30 2.90 2.85 -26.60
C THR A 30 3.84 1.68 -26.26
N GLU A 31 3.78 1.15 -25.04
CA GLU A 31 4.47 -0.08 -24.66
C GLU A 31 3.52 -1.23 -24.98
N THR A 32 3.92 -2.11 -25.89
CA THR A 32 3.16 -3.33 -26.18
C THR A 32 2.95 -4.05 -24.85
N PRO A 33 1.71 -4.31 -24.40
CA PRO A 33 1.50 -5.03 -23.17
C PRO A 33 2.22 -6.37 -23.32
N PRO A 34 3.10 -6.76 -22.38
CA PRO A 34 3.61 -8.11 -22.37
C PRO A 34 2.42 -9.00 -22.02
N ASN A 35 1.59 -9.39 -22.99
CA ASN A 35 0.52 -10.40 -23.03
C ASN A 35 -0.33 -10.71 -21.77
N HIS A 36 -0.28 -9.86 -20.75
CA HIS A 36 -0.95 -9.99 -19.49
C HIS A 36 -1.78 -8.70 -19.38
N ALA A 37 -3.10 -8.82 -19.44
CA ALA A 37 -3.95 -7.79 -18.82
C ALA A 37 -3.35 -7.52 -17.44
N ALA A 38 -3.04 -6.25 -17.13
CA ALA A 38 -2.23 -5.88 -15.97
C ALA A 38 -2.56 -6.75 -14.75
N GLU A 39 -1.70 -7.73 -14.48
CA GLU A 39 -2.01 -8.77 -13.50
C GLU A 39 -1.89 -8.12 -12.12
N MET A 40 -3.00 -8.10 -11.40
CA MET A 40 -3.09 -7.46 -10.10
C MET A 40 -2.62 -8.46 -9.03
N TYR A 41 -1.47 -8.17 -8.43
CA TYR A 41 -0.89 -9.03 -7.41
C TYR A 41 -1.32 -8.60 -6.02
N ALA A 42 -1.64 -9.55 -5.14
CA ALA A 42 -1.76 -9.28 -3.71
C ALA A 42 -0.35 -9.14 -3.13
N LEU A 43 -0.03 -7.94 -2.62
CA LEU A 43 1.30 -7.60 -2.12
C LEU A 43 1.46 -7.95 -0.64
N THR A 44 0.45 -7.62 0.17
CA THR A 44 0.42 -7.91 1.61
C THR A 44 -0.99 -7.72 2.17
N GLU A 45 -1.28 -8.41 3.28
CA GLU A 45 -2.46 -8.19 4.11
C GLU A 45 -1.99 -7.80 5.51
N PHE A 46 -2.65 -6.80 6.11
CA PHE A 46 -2.24 -6.29 7.41
C PHE A 46 -3.41 -5.73 8.21
N THR A 47 -3.22 -5.66 9.52
CA THR A 47 -4.17 -5.07 10.45
C THR A 47 -3.58 -3.81 11.07
N TYR A 48 -4.27 -2.67 10.91
CA TYR A 48 -3.97 -1.45 11.65
C TYR A 48 -4.53 -1.60 13.07
N ASP A 49 -3.64 -1.60 14.07
CA ASP A 49 -3.99 -1.93 15.45
C ASP A 49 -3.96 -0.67 16.33
N LEU A 50 -5.12 -0.29 16.89
CA LEU A 50 -5.24 0.89 17.74
C LEU A 50 -4.43 0.83 19.04
N ALA A 51 -4.03 -0.36 19.49
CA ALA A 51 -3.18 -0.53 20.66
C ALA A 51 -1.70 -0.20 20.38
N LYS A 52 -1.31 -0.10 19.10
CA LYS A 52 0.05 0.24 18.66
C LYS A 52 0.19 1.74 18.39
N ASN A 53 1.35 2.14 17.85
CA ASN A 53 1.60 3.52 17.43
C ASN A 53 0.59 3.99 16.37
N ASN A 54 0.31 5.30 16.35
CA ASN A 54 -0.61 5.92 15.40
C ASN A 54 -0.11 5.87 13.94
N ILE A 55 1.22 5.85 13.75
CA ILE A 55 1.86 5.62 12.46
C ILE A 55 2.37 4.18 12.46
N GLN A 56 1.88 3.38 11.51
CA GLN A 56 2.24 1.97 11.35
C GLN A 56 2.74 1.74 9.92
N THR A 57 3.83 0.99 9.80
CA THR A 57 4.43 0.58 8.53
C THR A 57 4.38 -0.93 8.45
N PHE A 58 4.04 -1.44 7.27
CA PHE A 58 3.87 -2.87 7.01
C PHE A 58 4.74 -3.25 5.82
N ASP A 59 5.54 -4.31 5.98
CA ASP A 59 6.41 -4.81 4.92
C ASP A 59 5.63 -5.62 3.88
N ILE A 60 6.15 -5.64 2.66
CA ILE A 60 5.60 -6.43 1.56
C ILE A 60 6.03 -7.89 1.73
N THR A 61 5.07 -8.81 1.73
CA THR A 61 5.32 -10.25 1.92
C THR A 61 5.25 -11.04 0.62
N ALA A 62 4.69 -10.46 -0.44
CA ALA A 62 4.64 -11.11 -1.74
C ALA A 62 6.05 -11.35 -2.32
N PRO A 63 6.22 -12.40 -3.16
CA PRO A 63 7.42 -12.58 -3.96
C PRO A 63 7.72 -11.34 -4.83
N ASP A 64 8.92 -11.27 -5.40
CA ASP A 64 9.27 -10.21 -6.35
C ASP A 64 8.30 -10.23 -7.55
N VAL A 65 7.41 -9.23 -7.60
CA VAL A 65 6.42 -9.00 -8.67
C VAL A 65 6.92 -7.98 -9.70
N GLY A 66 8.19 -7.58 -9.63
CA GLY A 66 8.77 -6.56 -10.48
C GLY A 66 8.32 -5.13 -10.13
N VAL A 67 8.36 -4.25 -11.12
CA VAL A 67 8.02 -2.82 -10.94
C VAL A 67 6.51 -2.63 -10.80
N VAL A 68 6.10 -1.91 -9.77
CA VAL A 68 4.69 -1.55 -9.51
C VAL A 68 4.57 -0.03 -9.55
N ASN A 69 3.68 0.50 -10.39
CA ASN A 69 3.35 1.94 -10.44
C ASN A 69 1.92 2.26 -10.00
N MET A 70 1.07 1.24 -9.89
CA MET A 70 -0.30 1.36 -9.41
C MET A 70 -0.51 0.48 -8.19
N VAL A 71 -1.14 1.05 -7.16
CA VAL A 71 -1.52 0.32 -5.95
C VAL A 71 -3.00 0.49 -5.66
N ARG A 72 -3.60 -0.53 -5.07
CA ARG A 72 -4.96 -0.50 -4.54
C ARG A 72 -4.94 -1.01 -3.10
N LEU A 73 -5.47 -0.19 -2.21
CA LEU A 73 -5.66 -0.53 -0.81
C LEU A 73 -7.14 -0.77 -0.57
N ASP A 74 -7.51 -2.02 -0.30
CA ASP A 74 -8.86 -2.41 0.10
C ASP A 74 -8.96 -2.42 1.63
N PHE A 75 -9.96 -1.76 2.19
CA PHE A 75 -10.32 -1.84 3.62
C PHE A 75 -11.47 -2.82 3.78
N THR A 76 -11.21 -3.96 4.41
CA THR A 76 -12.23 -5.02 4.59
C THR A 76 -13.00 -4.87 5.89
N SER A 77 -12.46 -4.13 6.86
CA SER A 77 -13.11 -3.83 8.14
C SER A 77 -12.58 -2.51 8.75
N ASN A 78 -13.27 -2.03 9.78
CA ASN A 78 -12.83 -0.92 10.63
C ASN A 78 -12.95 -1.32 12.12
N HIS A 79 -12.66 -0.39 13.02
CA HIS A 79 -12.66 -0.63 14.47
C HIS A 79 -14.04 -0.48 15.15
N GLY A 80 -15.13 -0.52 14.37
CA GLY A 80 -16.49 -0.64 14.91
C GLY A 80 -17.49 0.41 14.41
N SER A 81 -17.08 1.35 13.56
CA SER A 81 -18.03 2.28 12.96
C SER A 81 -18.91 1.59 11.91
N SER A 82 -20.23 1.70 12.04
CA SER A 82 -21.18 1.17 11.04
C SER A 82 -21.45 2.14 9.88
N VAL A 83 -20.95 3.37 9.97
CA VAL A 83 -21.31 4.46 9.05
C VAL A 83 -20.20 4.72 8.03
N LEU A 84 -18.95 4.73 8.48
CA LEU A 84 -17.83 5.16 7.64
C LEU A 84 -16.49 4.60 8.12
N THR A 85 -15.48 4.71 7.25
CA THR A 85 -14.08 4.45 7.56
C THR A 85 -13.27 5.68 7.18
N CYS A 86 -12.47 6.22 8.10
CA CYS A 86 -11.67 7.42 7.90
C CYS A 86 -10.20 7.07 7.67
N ILE A 87 -9.61 7.63 6.62
CA ILE A 87 -8.21 7.43 6.27
C ILE A 87 -7.48 8.76 6.40
N TYR A 88 -6.45 8.81 7.23
CA TYR A 88 -5.67 10.03 7.45
C TYR A 88 -4.56 10.20 6.42
N ARG A 89 -3.67 9.21 6.31
CA ARG A 89 -2.53 9.27 5.40
C ARG A 89 -2.04 7.88 5.02
N ILE A 90 -1.85 7.67 3.73
CA ILE A 90 -1.19 6.49 3.17
C ILE A 90 0.18 6.93 2.66
N ARG A 91 1.21 6.11 2.91
CA ARG A 91 2.56 6.29 2.35
C ARG A 91 2.96 4.97 1.72
N VAL A 92 3.51 5.03 0.52
CA VAL A 92 4.07 3.88 -0.18
C VAL A 92 5.57 4.11 -0.28
N HIS A 93 6.33 3.10 0.11
CA HIS A 93 7.79 3.12 0.11
C HIS A 93 8.30 2.07 -0.88
N GLY A 94 9.39 2.37 -1.55
CA GLY A 94 10.00 1.49 -2.55
C GLY A 94 11.33 2.04 -3.02
N HIS A 95 11.97 1.32 -3.93
CA HIS A 95 13.21 1.73 -4.60
C HIS A 95 12.89 2.10 -6.04
N GLU A 96 13.56 3.14 -6.56
CA GLU A 96 13.47 3.43 -8.00
C GLU A 96 14.12 2.30 -8.80
N PRO A 97 13.51 1.88 -9.93
CA PRO A 97 14.14 0.91 -10.82
C PRO A 97 15.46 1.48 -11.34
N VAL A 98 16.54 0.71 -11.23
CA VAL A 98 17.83 1.12 -11.80
C VAL A 98 17.72 1.09 -13.32
N THR A 99 17.78 2.25 -13.97
CA THR A 99 17.94 2.31 -15.43
C THR A 99 19.31 1.74 -15.75
N PRO A 100 19.44 0.66 -16.56
CA PRO A 100 20.75 0.18 -16.95
C PRO A 100 21.42 1.30 -17.74
N VAL A 101 22.53 1.84 -17.21
CA VAL A 101 23.40 2.75 -17.94
C VAL A 101 23.92 1.96 -19.13
N ILE A 102 23.36 2.19 -20.31
CA ILE A 102 23.95 1.73 -21.55
C ILE A 102 25.26 2.50 -21.65
N ALA A 103 26.36 1.84 -21.30
CA ALA A 103 27.68 2.36 -21.55
C ALA A 103 27.81 2.52 -23.07
N SER A 104 27.67 3.76 -23.55
CA SER A 104 28.05 4.11 -24.91
C SER A 104 29.50 3.68 -25.10
N PRO A 105 29.85 2.91 -26.14
CA PRO A 105 31.25 2.69 -26.46
C PRO A 105 31.86 4.07 -26.76
N LEU A 106 32.97 4.37 -26.08
CA LEU A 106 33.75 5.59 -26.34
C LEU A 106 34.21 5.59 -27.81
N PRO A 107 34.26 6.77 -28.47
CA PRO A 107 34.66 6.90 -29.87
C PRO A 107 36.12 6.50 -30.12
#